data_AF-A0A2L0LPH9-F1
#
_entry.id   AF-A0A2L0LPH9-F1
#
_cell.length_a   1.000
_cell.length_b   1.000
_cell.length_c   1.000
_cell.angle_alpha   90.00
_cell.angle_beta   90.00
_cell.angle_gamma   90.00
#
_symmetry.space_group_name_H-M   'P 1'
#
loop_
_entity.id
_entity.type
_entity.pdbx_description
1 polymer ?
#
loop_
_entity_poly.entity_id
_entity_poly.type
_entity_poly.pdbx_seq_one_letter_code
_entity_poly.pdbx_strand_id
1 'polypeptide(L)'
;MTSVSQPLPIVLLGAGGHGKVLLALLRSLGLEVLGVSDPQLAGKVADWQGIPVLGGDEALDHLDPATVGLVNGVGQVVGSSRRADIFHALRARGFRFPALVHPSAWVAPDVKLDEGVQIMAGAVVQPGVEIGANSVINSRASVDHDCIIGMCVHVAPGAVLCGGVNVASGAFVGAGATVVQGLMLGEKAVVGAGATVVRDLPGGHLIIGSPARIQPSRFL
;
A
#
# COMPACT_ATOMS: atom_id res chain seq x y z
N MET A 1 15.32 -29.71 -1.69
CA MET A 1 14.72 -29.08 -2.89
C MET A 1 13.27 -28.80 -2.56
N THR A 2 13.00 -27.69 -1.89
CA THR A 2 11.63 -27.21 -1.68
C THR A 2 11.11 -26.74 -3.04
N SER A 3 10.02 -27.34 -3.52
CA SER A 3 9.36 -26.86 -4.73
C SER A 3 8.93 -25.42 -4.46
N VAL A 4 9.59 -24.45 -5.09
CA VAL A 4 9.10 -23.08 -5.13
C VAL A 4 7.81 -23.16 -5.93
N SER A 5 6.67 -23.18 -5.24
CA SER A 5 5.37 -23.07 -5.90
C SER A 5 5.41 -21.82 -6.76
N GLN A 6 5.13 -21.95 -8.05
CA GLN A 6 5.07 -20.77 -8.91
C GLN A 6 4.07 -19.76 -8.33
N PRO A 7 4.39 -18.46 -8.36
CA PRO A 7 3.46 -17.44 -7.88
C PRO A 7 2.15 -17.53 -8.68
N LEU A 8 1.02 -17.39 -7.99
CA LEU A 8 -0.30 -17.42 -8.64
C LEU A 8 -0.36 -16.31 -9.71
N PRO A 9 -1.01 -16.56 -10.86
CA PRO A 9 -1.39 -15.50 -11.78
C PRO A 9 -2.18 -14.40 -11.07
N ILE A 10 -1.98 -13.15 -11.49
CA ILE A 10 -2.48 -11.98 -10.78
C ILE A 10 -3.61 -11.31 -11.55
N VAL A 11 -4.68 -10.93 -10.84
CA VAL A 11 -5.65 -9.93 -11.30
C VAL A 11 -5.40 -8.61 -10.56
N LEU A 12 -5.26 -7.54 -11.33
CA LEU A 12 -5.10 -6.19 -10.81
C LEU A 12 -6.46 -5.56 -10.56
N LEU A 13 -6.67 -5.00 -9.37
CA LEU A 13 -7.91 -4.31 -9.00
C LEU A 13 -7.75 -2.80 -9.19
N GLY A 14 -8.46 -2.21 -10.13
CA GLY A 14 -8.42 -0.77 -10.39
C GLY A 14 -7.32 -0.34 -11.37
N ALA A 15 -7.74 0.46 -12.34
CA ALA A 15 -6.98 0.90 -13.50
C ALA A 15 -6.56 2.40 -13.41
N GLY A 16 -6.56 2.94 -12.18
CA GLY A 16 -6.17 4.32 -11.89
C GLY A 16 -4.66 4.56 -11.90
N GLY A 17 -4.23 5.74 -11.41
CA GLY A 17 -2.81 6.11 -11.35
C GLY A 17 -1.94 5.14 -10.54
N HIS A 18 -2.42 4.70 -9.37
CA HIS A 18 -1.73 3.70 -8.54
C HIS A 18 -1.67 2.33 -9.23
N GLY A 19 -2.74 1.92 -9.89
CA GLY A 19 -2.78 0.71 -10.73
C GLY A 19 -1.71 0.71 -11.83
N LYS A 20 -1.47 1.85 -12.51
CA LYS A 20 -0.40 1.96 -13.52
C LYS A 20 0.99 1.67 -12.94
N VAL A 21 1.27 2.19 -11.74
CA VAL A 21 2.54 1.94 -11.03
C VAL A 21 2.67 0.47 -10.66
N LEU A 22 1.59 -0.14 -10.18
CA LEU A 22 1.58 -1.56 -9.83
C LEU A 22 1.70 -2.47 -11.05
N LEU A 23 1.11 -2.15 -12.19
CA LEU A 23 1.31 -2.91 -13.41
C LEU A 23 2.78 -2.90 -13.84
N ALA A 24 3.45 -1.74 -13.74
CA ALA A 24 4.88 -1.65 -14.00
C ALA A 24 5.72 -2.49 -13.02
N LEU A 25 5.35 -2.50 -11.74
CA LEU A 25 5.96 -3.36 -10.72
C LEU A 25 5.74 -4.86 -11.00
N LEU A 26 4.52 -5.27 -11.33
CA LEU A 26 4.22 -6.66 -11.67
C LEU A 26 5.06 -7.14 -12.87
N ARG A 27 5.20 -6.29 -13.88
CA ARG A 27 6.07 -6.55 -15.04
C ARG A 27 7.55 -6.66 -14.66
N SER A 28 8.06 -5.79 -13.78
CA SER A 28 9.47 -5.85 -13.35
C SER A 28 9.79 -7.07 -12.49
N LEU A 29 8.77 -7.64 -11.83
CA LEU A 29 8.85 -8.92 -11.13
C LEU A 29 8.64 -10.14 -12.02
N GLY A 30 8.29 -9.95 -13.30
CA GLY A 30 7.96 -11.05 -14.22
C GLY A 30 6.72 -11.85 -13.82
N LEU A 31 5.81 -11.24 -13.04
CA LEU A 31 4.56 -11.90 -12.63
C LEU A 31 3.55 -11.88 -13.77
N GLU A 32 2.84 -13.00 -13.95
CA GLU A 32 1.76 -13.11 -14.92
C GLU A 32 0.55 -12.27 -14.46
N VAL A 33 0.09 -11.36 -15.32
CA VAL A 33 -1.08 -10.53 -15.06
C VAL A 33 -2.20 -10.95 -16.02
N LEU A 34 -3.23 -11.61 -15.48
CA LEU A 34 -4.36 -12.11 -16.25
C LEU A 34 -5.22 -10.97 -16.81
N GLY A 35 -5.25 -9.83 -16.13
CA GLY A 35 -6.01 -8.65 -16.55
C GLY A 35 -6.27 -7.68 -15.40
N VAL A 36 -7.08 -6.66 -15.69
CA VAL A 36 -7.52 -5.64 -14.73
C VAL A 36 -9.04 -5.68 -14.56
N SER A 37 -9.49 -5.58 -13.31
CA SER A 37 -10.89 -5.39 -12.92
C SER A 37 -11.10 -3.92 -12.57
N ASP A 38 -11.90 -3.19 -13.34
CA ASP A 38 -12.22 -1.79 -13.08
C ASP A 38 -13.62 -1.41 -13.61
N PRO A 39 -14.57 -1.06 -12.72
CA PRO A 39 -15.93 -0.68 -13.11
C PRO A 39 -16.03 0.52 -14.07
N GLN A 40 -15.02 1.40 -14.11
CA GLN A 40 -15.02 2.55 -15.02
C GLN A 40 -14.65 2.16 -16.45
N LEU A 41 -13.92 1.05 -16.63
CA LEU A 41 -13.48 0.54 -17.93
C LEU A 41 -14.37 -0.59 -18.47
N ALA A 42 -15.07 -1.29 -17.58
CA ALA A 42 -15.97 -2.40 -17.91
C ALA A 42 -16.92 -2.06 -19.07
N GLY A 43 -16.89 -2.87 -20.13
CA GLY A 43 -17.72 -2.71 -21.33
C GLY A 43 -17.38 -1.52 -22.23
N LYS A 44 -16.37 -0.70 -21.88
CA LYS A 44 -15.96 0.49 -22.66
C LYS A 44 -14.68 0.27 -23.45
N VAL A 45 -13.75 -0.48 -22.89
CA VAL A 45 -12.46 -0.83 -23.51
C VAL A 45 -12.13 -2.30 -23.22
N ALA A 46 -11.49 -2.96 -24.18
CA ALA A 46 -11.08 -4.37 -24.03
C ALA A 46 -9.66 -4.52 -23.46
N ASP A 47 -8.82 -3.48 -23.61
CA ASP A 47 -7.42 -3.45 -23.17
C ASP A 47 -7.15 -2.20 -22.35
N TRP A 48 -6.31 -2.35 -21.33
CA TRP A 48 -5.72 -1.24 -20.59
C TRP A 48 -4.23 -1.51 -20.40
N GLN A 49 -3.38 -0.64 -20.97
CA GLN A 49 -1.92 -0.72 -20.83
C GLN A 49 -1.32 -2.04 -21.35
N GLY A 50 -1.96 -2.74 -22.30
CA GLY A 50 -1.48 -4.01 -22.83
C GLY A 50 -1.85 -5.24 -21.98
N ILE A 51 -2.87 -5.13 -21.13
CA ILE A 51 -3.52 -6.26 -20.45
C ILE A 51 -5.03 -6.17 -20.63
N PRO A 52 -5.76 -7.31 -20.65
CA PRO A 52 -7.20 -7.29 -20.88
C PRO A 52 -7.95 -6.66 -19.70
N VAL A 53 -9.06 -5.98 -20.02
CA VAL A 53 -10.04 -5.53 -19.02
C VAL A 53 -11.05 -6.66 -18.83
N LEU A 54 -11.06 -7.25 -17.63
CA LEU A 54 -11.87 -8.43 -17.31
C LEU A 54 -13.35 -8.07 -17.04
N GLY A 55 -13.61 -6.82 -16.67
CA GLY A 55 -14.94 -6.33 -16.28
C GLY A 55 -14.85 -5.37 -15.09
N GLY A 56 -15.99 -5.14 -14.44
CA GLY A 56 -16.08 -4.50 -13.14
C GLY A 56 -15.92 -5.49 -11.99
N ASP A 57 -16.47 -5.16 -10.83
CA ASP A 57 -16.36 -6.00 -9.62
C ASP A 57 -16.97 -7.40 -9.81
N GLU A 58 -17.94 -7.54 -10.72
CA GLU A 58 -18.57 -8.82 -11.09
C GLU A 58 -17.60 -9.82 -11.72
N ALA A 59 -16.51 -9.35 -12.34
CA ALA A 59 -15.50 -10.24 -12.94
C ALA A 59 -14.85 -11.15 -11.87
N LEU A 60 -14.79 -10.69 -10.63
CA LEU A 60 -14.18 -11.42 -9.51
C LEU A 60 -15.01 -12.62 -9.06
N ASP A 61 -16.31 -12.65 -9.37
CA ASP A 61 -17.21 -13.74 -8.99
C ASP A 61 -16.99 -15.02 -9.81
N HIS A 62 -16.27 -14.90 -10.93
CA HIS A 62 -15.91 -16.00 -11.81
C HIS A 62 -14.47 -16.50 -11.61
N LEU A 63 -13.74 -15.92 -10.65
CA LEU A 63 -12.36 -16.32 -10.32
C LEU A 63 -12.34 -17.28 -9.14
N ASP A 64 -11.47 -18.28 -9.20
CA ASP A 64 -11.19 -19.19 -8.08
C ASP A 64 -10.05 -18.63 -7.21
N PRO A 65 -10.30 -18.27 -5.93
CA PRO A 65 -9.28 -17.77 -5.01
C PRO A 65 -8.11 -18.73 -4.76
N ALA A 66 -8.26 -20.03 -5.05
CA ALA A 66 -7.18 -21.00 -4.94
C ALA A 66 -6.18 -20.93 -6.11
N THR A 67 -6.57 -20.34 -7.24
CA THR A 67 -5.75 -20.31 -8.47
C THR A 67 -5.30 -18.91 -8.88
N VAL A 68 -5.88 -17.85 -8.30
CA VAL A 68 -5.59 -16.46 -8.68
C VAL A 68 -5.26 -15.61 -7.44
N GLY A 69 -4.17 -14.85 -7.52
CA GLY A 69 -3.83 -13.81 -6.56
C GLY A 69 -4.38 -12.44 -6.98
N LEU A 70 -4.64 -11.57 -6.02
CA LEU A 70 -5.14 -10.22 -6.29
C LEU A 70 -4.13 -9.16 -5.88
N VAL A 71 -4.03 -8.10 -6.67
CA VAL A 71 -3.24 -6.92 -6.33
C VAL A 71 -4.15 -5.71 -6.29
N ASN A 72 -4.22 -5.06 -5.13
CA ASN A 72 -5.06 -3.90 -4.93
C ASN A 72 -4.41 -2.67 -5.58
N GLY A 73 -4.88 -2.29 -6.77
CA GLY A 73 -4.47 -1.13 -7.54
C GLY A 73 -5.23 0.16 -7.21
N VAL A 74 -6.17 0.13 -6.26
CA VAL A 74 -6.87 1.32 -5.77
C VAL A 74 -5.94 2.10 -4.85
N GLY A 75 -5.64 3.35 -5.21
CA GLY A 75 -4.81 4.23 -4.39
C GLY A 75 -5.47 4.62 -3.07
N GLN A 76 -4.66 4.96 -2.07
CA GLN A 76 -5.17 5.51 -0.81
C GLN A 76 -5.50 7.00 -0.99
N VAL A 77 -6.73 7.39 -0.65
CA VAL A 77 -7.18 8.78 -0.58
C VAL A 77 -7.57 9.06 0.86
N VAL A 78 -7.06 10.14 1.44
CA VAL A 78 -7.39 10.53 2.82
C VAL A 78 -8.91 10.70 2.95
N GLY A 79 -9.50 10.07 3.96
CA GLY A 79 -10.95 10.04 4.19
C GLY A 79 -11.74 9.02 3.37
N SER A 80 -11.09 8.22 2.52
CA SER A 80 -11.71 7.08 1.85
C SER A 80 -11.25 5.76 2.46
N SER A 81 -12.20 4.88 2.78
CA SER A 81 -11.94 3.50 3.18
C SER A 81 -11.88 2.52 2.01
N ARG A 82 -12.15 2.96 0.77
CA ARG A 82 -12.40 2.08 -0.38
C ARG A 82 -11.32 1.02 -0.59
N ARG A 83 -10.04 1.41 -0.49
CA ARG A 83 -8.91 0.48 -0.63
C ARG A 83 -8.95 -0.61 0.45
N ALA A 84 -9.22 -0.23 1.69
CA ALA A 84 -9.31 -1.15 2.82
C ALA A 84 -10.53 -2.07 2.68
N ASP A 85 -11.69 -1.52 2.32
CA ASP A 85 -12.95 -2.27 2.18
C ASP A 85 -12.81 -3.36 1.10
N ILE A 86 -12.21 -3.03 -0.05
CA ILE A 86 -11.92 -3.99 -1.13
C ILE A 86 -11.01 -5.12 -0.64
N PHE A 87 -9.92 -4.76 0.05
CA PHE A 87 -8.98 -5.75 0.57
C PHE A 87 -9.66 -6.70 1.55
N HIS A 88 -10.41 -6.17 2.53
CA HIS A 88 -11.12 -6.98 3.51
C HIS A 88 -12.18 -7.89 2.89
N ALA A 89 -13.00 -7.35 1.99
CA ALA A 89 -14.07 -8.12 1.34
C ALA A 89 -13.52 -9.28 0.51
N LEU A 90 -12.46 -9.06 -0.26
CA LEU A 90 -11.89 -10.08 -1.14
C LEU A 90 -11.02 -11.08 -0.37
N ARG A 91 -10.32 -10.65 0.68
CA ARG A 91 -9.65 -11.55 1.61
C ARG A 91 -10.65 -12.47 2.31
N ALA A 92 -11.80 -11.95 2.73
CA ALA A 92 -12.88 -12.74 3.34
C ALA A 92 -13.48 -13.78 2.37
N ARG A 93 -13.39 -13.53 1.05
CA ARG A 93 -13.72 -14.50 0.00
C ARG A 93 -12.63 -15.54 -0.27
N GLY A 94 -11.50 -15.48 0.44
CA GLY A 94 -10.39 -16.43 0.32
C GLY A 94 -9.29 -16.02 -0.65
N PHE A 95 -9.39 -14.85 -1.30
CA PHE A 95 -8.34 -14.38 -2.19
C PHE A 95 -7.08 -14.01 -1.41
N ARG A 96 -5.93 -14.27 -2.04
CA ARG A 96 -4.62 -13.94 -1.49
C ARG A 96 -4.06 -12.69 -2.15
N PHE A 97 -3.48 -11.81 -1.34
CA PHE A 97 -2.79 -10.62 -1.82
C PHE A 97 -1.28 -10.81 -1.62
N PRO A 98 -0.48 -11.12 -2.65
CA PRO A 98 0.96 -11.21 -2.46
C PRO A 98 1.52 -9.85 -2.02
N ALA A 99 2.47 -9.87 -1.09
CA ALA A 99 3.32 -8.72 -0.83
C ALA A 99 4.21 -8.47 -2.06
N LEU A 100 4.34 -7.22 -2.48
CA LEU A 100 5.11 -6.83 -3.65
C LEU A 100 6.25 -5.90 -3.23
N VAL A 101 7.46 -6.22 -3.66
CA VAL A 101 8.66 -5.42 -3.41
C VAL A 101 9.32 -5.09 -4.74
N HIS A 102 9.44 -3.81 -5.05
CA HIS A 102 10.13 -3.40 -6.27
C HIS A 102 11.61 -3.81 -6.23
N PRO A 103 12.21 -4.32 -7.33
CA PRO A 103 13.62 -4.75 -7.35
C PRO A 103 14.64 -3.66 -6.98
N SER A 104 14.27 -2.38 -7.07
CA SER A 104 15.11 -1.24 -6.69
C SER A 104 14.89 -0.75 -5.25
N ALA A 105 13.98 -1.36 -4.50
CA ALA A 105 13.83 -1.08 -3.08
C ALA A 105 14.90 -1.84 -2.28
N TRP A 106 15.36 -1.25 -1.19
CA TRP A 106 16.12 -1.97 -0.16
C TRP A 106 15.16 -2.38 0.94
N VAL A 107 15.09 -3.68 1.23
CA VAL A 107 14.32 -4.23 2.34
C VAL A 107 15.26 -5.16 3.11
N ALA A 108 15.47 -4.88 4.39
CA ALA A 108 16.32 -5.72 5.22
C ALA A 108 15.74 -7.15 5.34
N PRO A 109 16.59 -8.19 5.43
CA PRO A 109 16.13 -9.58 5.35
C PRO A 109 15.18 -10.04 6.48
N ASP A 110 15.22 -9.37 7.62
CA ASP A 110 14.43 -9.67 8.82
C ASP A 110 13.09 -8.89 8.89
N VAL A 111 12.83 -8.00 7.93
CA VAL A 111 11.58 -7.24 7.84
C VAL A 111 10.40 -8.20 7.66
N LYS A 112 9.34 -7.98 8.45
CA LYS A 112 8.10 -8.73 8.35
C LYS A 112 7.10 -7.98 7.49
N LEU A 113 6.67 -8.62 6.39
CA LEU A 113 5.67 -8.07 5.48
C LEU A 113 4.43 -8.95 5.53
N ASP A 114 3.30 -8.36 5.89
CA ASP A 114 1.99 -8.99 5.76
C ASP A 114 1.52 -9.01 4.31
N GLU A 115 0.42 -9.73 4.07
CA GLU A 115 -0.20 -9.81 2.75
C GLU A 115 -0.64 -8.45 2.20
N GLY A 116 -0.53 -8.29 0.89
CA GLY A 116 -0.94 -7.08 0.17
C GLY A 116 -0.10 -5.85 0.46
N VAL A 117 1.00 -5.96 1.21
CA VAL A 117 1.99 -4.89 1.37
C VAL A 117 2.61 -4.55 0.02
N GLN A 118 2.80 -3.27 -0.26
CA GLN A 118 3.34 -2.79 -1.52
C GLN A 118 4.51 -1.83 -1.26
N ILE A 119 5.72 -2.25 -1.62
CA ILE A 119 6.96 -1.48 -1.48
C ILE A 119 7.42 -1.04 -2.87
N MET A 120 7.39 0.27 -3.10
CA MET A 120 7.61 0.88 -4.42
C MET A 120 9.10 1.14 -4.70
N ALA A 121 9.38 1.56 -5.93
CA ALA A 121 10.73 1.82 -6.41
C ALA A 121 11.51 2.80 -5.51
N GLY A 122 12.73 2.41 -5.15
CA GLY A 122 13.66 3.20 -4.34
C GLY A 122 13.26 3.38 -2.87
N ALA A 123 12.21 2.70 -2.39
CA ALA A 123 11.89 2.67 -0.97
C ALA A 123 12.99 1.96 -0.17
N VAL A 124 13.15 2.35 1.09
CA VAL A 124 14.13 1.76 2.02
C VAL A 124 13.40 1.31 3.27
N VAL A 125 13.53 0.04 3.64
CA VAL A 125 12.96 -0.52 4.86
C VAL A 125 14.06 -1.22 5.65
N GLN A 126 14.37 -0.70 6.83
CA GLN A 126 15.52 -1.10 7.63
C GLN A 126 15.20 -2.26 8.60
N PRO A 127 16.21 -2.84 9.29
CA PRO A 127 16.03 -4.00 10.17
C PRO A 127 14.99 -3.78 11.28
N GLY A 128 14.37 -4.86 11.73
CA GLY A 128 13.38 -4.85 12.81
C GLY A 128 12.02 -4.26 12.45
N VAL A 129 11.79 -3.84 11.20
CA VAL A 129 10.51 -3.26 10.76
C VAL A 129 9.44 -4.34 10.57
N GLU A 130 8.23 -4.05 11.05
CA GLU A 130 7.03 -4.84 10.79
C GLU A 130 6.00 -4.01 10.02
N ILE A 131 5.45 -4.54 8.92
CA ILE A 131 4.48 -3.85 8.08
C ILE A 131 3.20 -4.69 7.93
N GLY A 132 2.11 -4.14 8.47
CA GLY A 132 0.78 -4.73 8.45
C GLY A 132 0.12 -4.73 7.07
N ALA A 133 -0.89 -5.58 6.93
CA ALA A 133 -1.50 -5.91 5.65
C ALA A 133 -2.01 -4.70 4.85
N ASN A 134 -1.99 -4.81 3.52
CA ASN A 134 -2.52 -3.81 2.57
C ASN A 134 -1.87 -2.40 2.63
N SER A 135 -0.79 -2.25 3.41
CA SER A 135 -0.05 -1.00 3.55
C SER A 135 0.85 -0.71 2.35
N VAL A 136 1.13 0.57 2.11
CA VAL A 136 1.91 1.06 0.96
C VAL A 136 3.10 1.85 1.47
N ILE A 137 4.31 1.41 1.14
CA ILE A 137 5.55 2.19 1.27
C ILE A 137 5.88 2.70 -0.14
N ASN A 138 5.55 3.96 -0.38
CA ASN A 138 5.53 4.51 -1.73
C ASN A 138 6.93 4.92 -2.22
N SER A 139 7.01 5.42 -3.46
CA SER A 139 8.25 5.68 -4.17
C SER A 139 9.21 6.53 -3.34
N ARG A 140 10.43 6.03 -3.12
CA ARG A 140 11.47 6.68 -2.30
C ARG A 140 11.08 7.01 -0.85
N ALA A 141 10.02 6.42 -0.31
CA ALA A 141 9.76 6.51 1.13
C ALA A 141 10.81 5.70 1.90
N SER A 142 11.19 6.14 3.10
CA SER A 142 12.06 5.37 3.98
C SER A 142 11.41 5.09 5.33
N VAL A 143 11.55 3.86 5.79
CA VAL A 143 11.15 3.39 7.11
C VAL A 143 12.40 2.87 7.80
N ASP A 144 12.88 3.61 8.79
CA ASP A 144 14.11 3.29 9.52
C ASP A 144 13.86 2.18 10.56
N HIS A 145 14.93 1.75 11.22
CA HIS A 145 14.94 0.53 12.04
C HIS A 145 13.85 0.53 13.14
N ASP A 146 13.38 -0.67 13.50
CA ASP A 146 12.43 -0.91 14.60
C ASP A 146 11.08 -0.17 14.50
N CYS A 147 10.68 0.31 13.31
CA CYS A 147 9.34 0.86 13.12
C CYS A 147 8.28 -0.24 13.08
N ILE A 148 7.09 0.06 13.62
CA ILE A 148 5.93 -0.83 13.52
C ILE A 148 4.85 -0.09 12.75
N ILE A 149 4.46 -0.64 11.61
CA ILE A 149 3.48 -0.07 10.71
C ILE A 149 2.23 -0.95 10.72
N GLY A 150 1.10 -0.37 11.11
CA GLY A 150 -0.20 -1.03 11.12
C GLY A 150 -0.73 -1.34 9.71
N MET A 151 -1.95 -1.85 9.65
CA MET A 151 -2.57 -2.20 8.37
C MET A 151 -3.18 -1.00 7.66
N CYS A 152 -3.28 -1.07 6.33
CA CYS A 152 -3.86 -0.02 5.49
C CYS A 152 -3.20 1.35 5.68
N VAL A 153 -1.94 1.39 6.10
CA VAL A 153 -1.13 2.60 6.23
C VAL A 153 -0.59 2.99 4.85
N HIS A 154 -0.50 4.29 4.58
CA HIS A 154 0.16 4.78 3.36
C HIS A 154 1.27 5.75 3.73
N VAL A 155 2.52 5.32 3.54
CA VAL A 155 3.71 6.16 3.61
C VAL A 155 3.97 6.69 2.20
N ALA A 156 3.58 7.93 1.95
CA ALA A 156 3.53 8.52 0.61
C ALA A 156 4.93 8.83 0.04
N PRO A 157 5.05 9.19 -1.26
CA PRO A 157 6.35 9.32 -1.90
C PRO A 157 7.32 10.25 -1.15
N GLY A 158 8.55 9.78 -0.95
CA GLY A 158 9.60 10.53 -0.27
C GLY A 158 9.38 10.80 1.22
N ALA A 159 8.34 10.24 1.85
CA ALA A 159 8.13 10.39 3.29
C ALA A 159 9.17 9.56 4.08
N VAL A 160 9.57 10.06 5.24
CA VAL A 160 10.61 9.49 6.10
C VAL A 160 10.03 9.21 7.48
N LEU A 161 10.12 7.96 7.92
CA LEU A 161 9.91 7.56 9.30
C LEU A 161 11.27 7.23 9.91
N CYS A 162 11.70 8.00 10.92
CA CYS A 162 12.92 7.72 11.67
C CYS A 162 12.73 6.52 12.62
N GLY A 163 13.82 6.04 13.22
CA GLY A 163 13.82 4.78 13.96
C GLY A 163 12.79 4.70 15.10
N GLY A 164 12.18 3.53 15.28
CA GLY A 164 11.23 3.27 16.37
C GLY A 164 9.87 3.96 16.24
N VAL A 165 9.52 4.52 15.08
CA VAL A 165 8.19 5.13 14.87
C VAL A 165 7.10 4.06 14.80
N ASN A 166 6.03 4.28 15.56
CA ASN A 166 4.83 3.44 15.55
C ASN A 166 3.72 4.13 14.78
N VAL A 167 3.23 3.51 13.70
CA VAL A 167 2.15 4.05 12.87
C VAL A 167 0.95 3.12 12.95
N ALA A 168 -0.12 3.54 13.62
CA ALA A 168 -1.33 2.75 13.75
C ALA A 168 -2.13 2.66 12.43
N SER A 169 -3.04 1.70 12.38
CA SER A 169 -3.78 1.33 11.18
C SER A 169 -4.54 2.50 10.53
N GLY A 170 -4.58 2.49 9.20
CA GLY A 170 -5.28 3.50 8.39
C GLY A 170 -4.65 4.90 8.39
N ALA A 171 -3.51 5.10 9.08
CA ALA A 171 -2.82 6.39 9.06
C ALA A 171 -2.22 6.69 7.67
N PHE A 172 -2.09 7.98 7.38
CA PHE A 172 -1.56 8.48 6.11
C PHE A 172 -0.41 9.44 6.38
N VAL A 173 0.78 9.12 5.87
CA VAL A 173 1.96 9.97 5.98
C VAL A 173 2.22 10.62 4.63
N GLY A 174 1.95 11.93 4.53
CA GLY A 174 1.98 12.69 3.28
C GLY A 174 3.36 12.78 2.63
N ALA A 175 3.36 13.08 1.33
CA ALA A 175 4.57 13.06 0.52
C ALA A 175 5.64 14.01 1.07
N GLY A 176 6.88 13.53 1.18
CA GLY A 176 8.00 14.31 1.72
C GLY A 176 7.87 14.70 3.20
N ALA A 177 6.91 14.14 3.95
CA ALA A 177 6.82 14.37 5.39
C ALA A 177 7.89 13.60 6.16
N THR A 178 8.30 14.11 7.30
CA THR A 178 9.28 13.47 8.19
C THR A 178 8.68 13.27 9.58
N VAL A 179 8.79 12.06 10.11
CA VAL A 179 8.41 11.72 11.49
C VAL A 179 9.67 11.40 12.27
N VAL A 180 9.95 12.22 13.29
CA VAL A 180 11.12 12.07 14.18
C VAL A 180 11.01 10.76 14.97
N GLN A 181 12.16 10.23 15.40
CA GLN A 181 12.29 8.91 16.01
C GLN A 181 11.39 8.70 17.24
N GLY A 182 10.95 7.45 17.43
CA GLY A 182 10.23 7.00 18.63
C GLY A 182 8.81 7.54 18.80
N LEU A 183 8.26 8.25 17.80
CA LEU A 183 6.93 8.84 17.88
C LEU A 183 5.82 7.85 17.53
N MET A 184 4.62 8.14 18.05
CA MET A 184 3.39 7.41 17.75
C MET A 184 2.45 8.23 16.86
N LEU A 185 2.00 7.64 15.75
CA LEU A 185 0.88 8.14 14.95
C LEU A 185 -0.34 7.25 15.20
N GLY A 186 -1.41 7.82 15.74
CA GLY A 186 -2.63 7.09 16.07
C GLY A 186 -3.44 6.64 14.85
N GLU A 187 -4.47 5.83 15.10
CA GLU A 187 -5.31 5.24 14.05
C GLU A 187 -5.91 6.34 13.17
N LYS A 188 -5.85 6.18 11.84
CA LYS A 188 -6.36 7.15 10.85
C LYS A 188 -5.78 8.56 11.00
N ALA A 189 -4.66 8.73 11.69
CA ALA A 189 -3.96 10.01 11.75
C ALA A 189 -3.43 10.41 10.36
N VAL A 190 -3.38 11.71 10.09
CA VAL A 190 -2.97 12.26 8.80
C VAL A 190 -1.82 13.22 9.00
N VAL A 191 -0.68 12.93 8.38
CA VAL A 191 0.45 13.86 8.25
C VAL A 191 0.39 14.50 6.87
N GLY A 192 0.31 15.83 6.84
CA GLY A 192 0.31 16.59 5.59
C GLY A 192 1.64 16.47 4.85
N ALA A 193 1.60 16.69 3.53
CA ALA A 193 2.81 16.70 2.71
C ALA A 193 3.84 17.73 3.23
N GLY A 194 5.11 17.34 3.26
CA GLY A 194 6.23 18.16 3.72
C GLY A 194 6.22 18.50 5.22
N ALA A 195 5.33 17.92 6.02
CA ALA A 195 5.25 18.22 7.44
C ALA A 195 6.38 17.54 8.23
N THR A 196 6.92 18.22 9.24
CA THR A 196 7.88 17.63 10.20
C THR A 196 7.19 17.39 11.54
N VAL A 197 6.96 16.11 11.87
CA VAL A 197 6.29 15.67 13.08
C VAL A 197 7.32 15.47 14.18
N VAL A 198 7.22 16.26 15.25
CA VAL A 198 8.16 16.30 16.37
C VAL A 198 7.53 15.90 17.72
N ARG A 199 6.31 15.36 17.67
CA ARG A 199 5.53 14.87 18.82
C ARG A 199 4.47 13.89 18.34
N ASP A 200 3.99 13.05 19.24
CA ASP A 200 2.93 12.10 18.94
C ASP A 200 1.69 12.78 18.33
N LEU A 201 1.06 12.08 17.39
CA LEU A 201 -0.14 12.50 16.72
C LEU A 201 -1.30 11.60 17.15
N PRO A 202 -2.30 12.12 17.88
CA PRO A 202 -3.45 11.32 18.27
C PRO A 202 -4.21 10.77 17.06
N GLY A 203 -4.91 9.66 17.28
CA GLY A 203 -5.78 9.06 16.29
C GLY A 203 -6.79 10.06 15.75
N GLY A 204 -7.03 9.99 14.46
CA GLY A 204 -7.96 10.83 13.74
C GLY A 204 -7.64 12.34 13.70
N HIS A 205 -6.39 12.73 13.94
CA HIS A 205 -5.98 14.13 13.82
C HIS A 205 -5.17 14.38 12.55
N LEU A 206 -5.18 15.64 12.10
CA LEU A 206 -4.37 16.11 10.98
C LEU A 206 -3.22 16.96 11.52
N ILE A 207 -2.00 16.74 11.04
CA ILE A 207 -0.84 17.59 11.34
C ILE A 207 -0.26 18.16 10.05
N ILE A 208 -0.01 19.47 10.00
CA ILE A 208 0.51 20.18 8.81
C ILE A 208 1.58 21.20 9.19
N GLY A 209 2.45 21.55 8.22
CA GLY A 209 3.48 22.59 8.36
C GLY A 209 4.83 22.09 8.88
N SER A 210 5.81 23.00 9.00
CA SER A 210 7.15 22.70 9.51
C SER A 210 7.66 23.84 10.41
N PRO A 211 7.84 23.63 11.74
CA PRO A 211 7.46 22.43 12.49
C PRO A 211 5.94 22.24 12.50
N ALA A 212 5.48 20.99 12.44
CA ALA A 212 4.07 20.70 12.21
C ALA A 212 3.19 20.99 13.43
N ARG A 213 1.99 21.53 13.18
CA ARG A 213 0.98 21.82 14.22
C ARG A 213 -0.23 20.93 14.04
N ILE A 214 -0.72 20.38 15.15
CA ILE A 214 -1.91 19.53 15.19
C ILE A 214 -3.16 20.38 14.99
N GLN A 215 -4.06 19.89 14.15
CA GLN A 215 -5.38 20.44 13.88
C GLN A 215 -6.44 19.31 13.90
N PRO A 216 -7.72 19.64 14.13
CA PRO A 216 -8.81 18.70 13.88
C PRO A 216 -8.76 18.20 12.44
N SER A 217 -8.86 16.88 12.23
CA SER A 217 -8.96 16.34 10.88
C SER A 217 -10.29 16.74 10.26
N ARG A 218 -10.25 17.19 9.00
CA ARG A 218 -11.45 17.49 8.19
C ARG A 218 -11.85 16.33 7.28
N PHE A 219 -11.11 15.22 7.34
CA PHE A 219 -11.21 14.10 6.41
C PHE A 219 -11.74 12.82 7.08
N LEU A 220 -12.15 12.90 8.35
CA LEU A 220 -12.64 11.77 9.14
C LEU A 220 -14.06 12.01 9.61
#